data_AF-A0A259ELA1-F1
#
_entry.id   AF-A0A259ELA1-F1
#
_cell.length_a   1.000
_cell.length_b   1.000
_cell.length_c   1.000
_cell.angle_alpha   90.00
_cell.angle_beta   90.00
_cell.angle_gamma   90.00
#
_symmetry.space_group_name_H-M   'P 1'
#
loop_
_entity.id
_entity.type
_entity.pdbx_description
1 polymer ?
#
loop_
_entity_poly.entity_id
_entity_poly.type
_entity_poly.pdbx_seq_one_letter_code
_entity_poly.pdbx_strand_id
1 'polypeptide(L)'
;MKLRIELGQDLSAYAYLVMEVPDGTTEKELAAMLHDRFVNDDPEVCELVFDENWETASSLRIVQAKDEHGNFISQGYPLDPCPYDAGLEVQRWLKGMGEVNLPSNLQSVIAAAAKAGLIAQPVMEIHSGTFTLPGMESIEVEFEARVGATREEKDLAFLNALAQVARVDYLAIGQIEKKES
;
A
#
# COMPACT_ATOMS: atom_id res chain seq x y z
N MET A 1 -2.03 -5.96 -22.34
CA MET A 1 -0.70 -6.58 -22.14
C MET A 1 -0.79 -8.00 -21.62
N LYS A 2 0.21 -8.84 -21.92
CA LYS A 2 0.33 -10.19 -21.35
C LYS A 2 1.26 -10.15 -20.15
N LEU A 3 0.84 -10.75 -19.04
CA LEU A 3 1.59 -10.83 -17.80
C LEU A 3 2.01 -12.26 -17.50
N ARG A 4 3.25 -12.42 -17.04
CA ARG A 4 3.71 -13.61 -16.32
C ARG A 4 3.59 -13.34 -14.83
N ILE A 5 2.78 -14.13 -14.16
CA ILE A 5 2.45 -13.94 -12.75
C ILE A 5 2.87 -15.18 -11.97
N GLU A 6 3.63 -14.94 -10.92
CA GLU A 6 3.93 -15.91 -9.89
C GLU A 6 3.07 -15.59 -8.68
N LEU A 7 2.21 -16.53 -8.35
CA LEU A 7 1.46 -16.54 -7.11
C LEU A 7 2.24 -17.35 -6.09
N GLY A 8 2.11 -17.01 -4.82
CA GLY A 8 2.69 -17.83 -3.78
C GLY A 8 2.07 -17.63 -2.41
N GLN A 9 2.34 -18.61 -1.57
CA GLN A 9 1.93 -18.67 -0.17
C GLN A 9 3.19 -18.96 0.66
N ASP A 10 3.55 -18.02 1.54
CA ASP A 10 4.64 -18.13 2.53
C ASP A 10 6.00 -18.63 2.02
N LEU A 11 6.47 -18.07 0.90
CA LEU A 11 7.81 -18.31 0.31
C LEU A 11 8.12 -19.79 -0.05
N SER A 12 7.22 -20.75 0.18
CA SER A 12 7.46 -22.18 -0.06
C SER A 12 6.56 -22.79 -1.13
N ALA A 13 5.34 -22.28 -1.33
CA ALA A 13 4.43 -22.76 -2.36
C ALA A 13 4.23 -21.69 -3.44
N TYR A 14 4.48 -22.06 -4.70
CA TYR A 14 4.34 -21.15 -5.84
C TYR A 14 3.45 -21.75 -6.91
N ALA A 15 2.76 -20.88 -7.65
CA ALA A 15 2.06 -21.26 -8.85
C ALA A 15 2.28 -20.21 -9.94
N TYR A 16 2.40 -20.67 -11.18
CA TYR A 16 2.72 -19.81 -12.32
C TYR A 16 1.55 -19.75 -13.28
N LEU A 17 1.23 -18.54 -13.75
CA LEU A 17 0.23 -18.36 -14.78
C LEU A 17 0.59 -17.22 -15.72
N VAL A 18 -0.04 -17.28 -16.89
CA VAL A 18 0.07 -16.26 -17.92
C VAL A 18 -1.33 -15.76 -18.24
N MET A 19 -1.55 -14.46 -18.15
CA MET A 19 -2.85 -13.86 -18.42
C MET A 19 -2.73 -12.59 -19.25
N GLU A 20 -3.78 -12.28 -20.01
CA GLU A 20 -3.92 -11.00 -20.68
C GLU A 20 -4.74 -10.05 -19.80
N VAL A 21 -4.26 -8.82 -19.66
CA VAL A 21 -4.93 -7.75 -18.91
C VAL A 21 -4.94 -6.45 -19.73
N PRO A 22 -5.85 -5.51 -19.47
CA PRO A 22 -5.82 -4.18 -20.08
C PRO A 22 -4.50 -3.45 -19.81
N ASP A 23 -4.08 -2.62 -20.76
CA ASP A 23 -2.93 -1.74 -20.54
C ASP A 23 -3.27 -0.67 -19.49
N GLY A 24 -2.33 -0.39 -18.58
CA GLY A 24 -2.56 0.54 -17.47
C GLY A 24 -3.24 -0.07 -16.24
N THR A 25 -3.48 -1.39 -16.23
CA THR A 25 -3.99 -2.12 -15.05
C THR A 25 -3.13 -1.83 -13.82
N THR A 26 -3.77 -1.37 -12.75
CA THR A 26 -3.13 -1.13 -11.45
C THR A 26 -2.96 -2.43 -10.65
N GLU A 27 -2.08 -2.45 -9.65
CA GLU A 27 -1.89 -3.61 -8.76
C GLU A 27 -3.20 -4.04 -8.08
N LYS A 28 -4.03 -3.08 -7.68
CA LYS A 28 -5.32 -3.32 -7.03
C LYS A 28 -6.32 -3.99 -7.98
N GLU A 29 -6.38 -3.54 -9.22
CA GLU A 29 -7.25 -4.14 -10.25
C GLU A 29 -6.76 -5.53 -10.62
N LEU A 30 -5.43 -5.72 -10.74
CA LEU A 30 -4.82 -7.02 -10.98
C LEU A 30 -5.15 -8.01 -9.85
N ALA A 31 -5.02 -7.58 -8.60
CA ALA A 31 -5.36 -8.40 -7.44
C ALA A 31 -6.85 -8.75 -7.41
N ALA A 32 -7.75 -7.81 -7.75
CA ALA A 32 -9.18 -8.07 -7.84
C ALA A 32 -9.51 -9.09 -8.94
N MET A 33 -8.91 -8.98 -10.13
CA MET A 33 -9.10 -9.93 -11.23
C MET A 33 -8.63 -11.34 -10.86
N LEU A 34 -7.48 -11.46 -10.20
CA LEU A 34 -6.94 -12.74 -9.75
C LEU A 34 -7.79 -13.32 -8.61
N HIS A 35 -8.19 -12.49 -7.65
CA HIS A 35 -9.09 -12.92 -6.57
C HIS A 35 -10.41 -13.46 -7.12
N ASP A 36 -11.07 -12.72 -8.02
CA ASP A 36 -12.32 -13.16 -8.66
C ASP A 36 -12.14 -14.51 -9.38
N ARG A 37 -11.04 -14.65 -10.12
CA ARG A 37 -10.70 -15.86 -10.87
C ARG A 37 -10.43 -17.09 -9.99
N PHE A 38 -9.94 -16.93 -8.77
CA PHE A 38 -9.59 -18.06 -7.88
C PHE A 38 -10.60 -18.33 -6.76
N VAL A 39 -11.35 -17.31 -6.33
CA VAL A 39 -12.31 -17.43 -5.23
C VAL A 39 -13.72 -17.67 -5.74
N ASN A 40 -14.09 -17.16 -6.91
CA ASN A 40 -15.46 -17.26 -7.45
C ASN A 40 -15.65 -18.37 -8.51
N ASP A 41 -14.71 -19.31 -8.60
CA ASP A 41 -14.90 -20.62 -9.24
C ASP A 41 -15.23 -20.53 -10.75
N ASP A 42 -14.29 -20.04 -11.57
CA ASP A 42 -14.31 -20.27 -13.02
C ASP A 42 -13.54 -21.57 -13.34
N PRO A 43 -14.24 -22.73 -13.48
CA PRO A 43 -13.61 -24.04 -13.60
C PRO A 43 -12.88 -24.25 -14.93
N GLU A 44 -13.04 -23.37 -15.93
CA GLU A 44 -12.31 -23.47 -17.20
C GLU A 44 -10.91 -22.85 -17.15
N VAL A 45 -10.57 -22.17 -16.05
CA VAL A 45 -9.46 -21.24 -16.04
C VAL A 45 -8.38 -21.66 -15.05
N CYS A 46 -7.68 -22.71 -15.48
CA CYS A 46 -6.45 -23.28 -14.92
C CYS A 46 -6.64 -24.03 -13.60
N GLU A 47 -6.47 -25.35 -13.65
CA GLU A 47 -6.02 -26.15 -12.50
C GLU A 47 -4.70 -25.54 -12.00
N LEU A 48 -4.76 -24.60 -11.06
CA LEU A 48 -3.62 -24.18 -10.28
C LEU A 48 -3.27 -25.33 -9.35
N VAL A 49 -2.38 -26.20 -9.82
CA VAL A 49 -1.78 -27.21 -8.98
C VAL A 49 -0.65 -26.53 -8.22
N PHE A 50 -0.88 -26.27 -6.93
CA PHE A 50 0.19 -25.93 -6.02
C PHE A 50 1.02 -27.18 -5.74
N ASP A 51 2.34 -27.04 -5.69
CA ASP A 51 3.25 -28.16 -5.46
C ASP A 51 3.11 -28.78 -4.04
N GLU A 52 2.42 -28.11 -3.11
CA GLU A 52 2.26 -28.52 -1.70
C GLU A 52 0.81 -28.40 -1.18
N ASN A 53 0.52 -29.03 -0.03
CA ASN A 53 -0.80 -29.00 0.61
C ASN A 53 -1.18 -27.57 1.03
N TRP A 54 -2.22 -27.05 0.37
CA TRP A 54 -2.74 -25.69 0.47
C TRP A 54 -3.52 -25.40 1.76
N GLU A 55 -3.96 -26.44 2.48
CA GLU A 55 -4.81 -26.30 3.68
C GLU A 55 -4.09 -25.60 4.86
N THR A 56 -2.76 -25.52 4.84
CA THR A 56 -1.95 -25.00 5.96
C THR A 56 -1.32 -23.64 5.72
N ALA A 57 -1.55 -23.00 4.57
CA ALA A 57 -0.85 -21.79 4.17
C ALA A 57 -1.61 -20.49 4.49
N SER A 58 -0.89 -19.42 4.82
CA SER A 58 -1.47 -18.27 5.55
C SER A 58 -2.17 -17.22 4.69
N SER A 59 -1.79 -17.03 3.42
CA SER A 59 -2.44 -16.09 2.49
C SER A 59 -1.88 -16.14 1.06
N LEU A 60 -2.74 -16.17 0.04
CA LEU A 60 -2.33 -16.13 -1.37
C LEU A 60 -1.85 -14.72 -1.76
N ARG A 61 -0.69 -14.63 -2.42
CA ARG A 61 -0.07 -13.36 -2.84
C ARG A 61 0.37 -13.40 -4.29
N ILE A 62 0.39 -12.24 -4.93
CA ILE A 62 1.20 -11.98 -6.12
C ILE A 62 2.65 -11.84 -5.65
N VAL A 63 3.46 -12.88 -5.82
CA VAL A 63 4.89 -12.82 -5.50
C VAL A 63 5.58 -11.87 -6.47
N GLN A 64 5.30 -12.03 -7.76
CA GLN A 64 5.72 -11.09 -8.80
C GLN A 64 4.77 -11.16 -10.00
N ALA A 65 4.53 -10.01 -10.63
CA ALA A 65 3.88 -9.89 -11.93
C ALA A 65 4.78 -9.10 -12.86
N LYS A 66 5.10 -9.66 -14.03
CA LYS A 66 5.95 -9.04 -15.05
C LYS A 66 5.25 -8.97 -16.40
N ASP A 67 5.48 -7.89 -17.13
CA ASP A 67 5.06 -7.77 -18.52
C ASP A 67 5.91 -8.61 -19.48
N GLU A 68 5.57 -8.60 -20.77
CA GLU A 68 6.31 -9.32 -21.82
C GLU A 68 7.76 -8.85 -21.99
N HIS A 69 8.07 -7.64 -21.54
CA HIS A 69 9.41 -7.03 -21.60
C HIS A 69 10.21 -7.30 -20.31
N GLY A 70 9.61 -7.97 -19.32
CA GLY A 70 10.23 -8.27 -18.04
C GLY A 70 10.13 -7.15 -16.99
N ASN A 71 9.38 -6.09 -17.26
CA ASN A 71 9.16 -5.00 -16.31
C ASN A 71 8.23 -5.47 -15.19
N PHE A 72 8.54 -5.09 -13.95
CA PHE A 72 7.70 -5.38 -12.79
C PHE A 72 6.43 -4.51 -12.81
N ILE A 73 5.28 -5.17 -12.66
CA ILE A 73 3.96 -4.53 -12.50
C ILE A 73 3.50 -4.62 -11.05
N SER A 74 3.82 -5.72 -10.34
CA SER A 74 3.54 -5.87 -8.92
C SER A 74 4.48 -6.86 -8.24
N GLN A 75 4.71 -6.67 -6.93
CA GLN A 75 5.52 -7.55 -6.10
C GLN A 75 4.99 -7.62 -4.66
N GLY A 76 4.83 -8.84 -4.12
CA GLY A 76 4.44 -9.07 -2.73
C GLY A 76 3.01 -8.67 -2.36
N TYR A 77 2.11 -8.50 -3.34
CA TYR A 77 0.76 -7.97 -3.10
C TYR A 77 -0.21 -9.07 -2.64
N PRO A 78 -0.90 -8.93 -1.48
CA PRO A 78 -1.85 -9.93 -1.00
C PRO A 78 -3.12 -9.95 -1.85
N LEU A 79 -3.56 -11.14 -2.29
CA LEU A 79 -4.82 -11.31 -3.01
C LEU A 79 -6.02 -11.26 -2.06
N ASP A 80 -5.91 -11.93 -0.91
CA ASP A 80 -6.90 -11.87 0.16
C ASP A 80 -6.23 -11.34 1.45
N PRO A 81 -6.62 -10.16 1.96
CA PRO A 81 -6.09 -9.60 3.19
C PRO A 81 -6.40 -10.50 4.38
N CYS A 82 -5.38 -10.96 5.09
CA CYS A 82 -5.55 -11.88 6.20
C CYS A 82 -5.09 -11.26 7.54
N PRO A 83 -5.47 -11.85 8.68
CA PRO A 83 -4.97 -11.41 9.98
C PRO A 83 -3.44 -11.39 10.11
N TYR A 84 -2.73 -12.23 9.34
CA TYR A 84 -1.27 -12.23 9.30
C TYR A 84 -0.69 -10.95 8.68
N ASP A 85 -1.34 -10.36 7.67
CA ASP A 85 -0.93 -9.06 7.10
C ASP A 85 -1.00 -7.95 8.14
N ALA A 86 -2.08 -7.92 8.91
CA ALA A 86 -2.22 -6.98 10.03
C ALA A 86 -1.15 -7.21 11.09
N GLY A 87 -0.86 -8.47 11.44
CA GLY A 87 0.21 -8.84 12.37
C GLY A 87 1.61 -8.43 11.88
N LEU A 88 1.88 -8.56 10.59
CA LEU A 88 3.14 -8.13 9.98
C LEU A 88 3.30 -6.61 10.04
N GLU A 89 2.25 -5.85 9.73
CA GLU A 89 2.26 -4.38 9.84
C GLU A 89 2.46 -3.93 11.30
N VAL A 90 1.82 -4.58 12.27
CA VAL A 90 2.08 -4.35 13.70
C VAL A 90 3.54 -4.63 14.02
N GLN A 91 4.10 -5.74 13.54
CA GLN A 91 5.49 -6.10 13.79
C GLN A 91 6.47 -5.08 13.18
N ARG A 92 6.22 -4.61 11.96
CA ARG A 92 7.01 -3.57 11.28
C ARG A 92 6.99 -2.27 12.05
N TRP A 93 5.79 -1.84 12.46
CA TRP A 93 5.60 -0.64 13.29
C TRP A 93 6.35 -0.74 14.62
N LEU A 94 6.22 -1.86 15.34
CA LEU A 94 6.92 -2.10 16.60
C LEU A 94 8.46 -2.13 16.44
N LYS A 95 8.94 -2.61 15.29
CA LYS A 95 10.38 -2.64 14.96
C LYS A 95 10.91 -1.33 14.38
N GLY A 96 10.05 -0.31 14.17
CA GLY A 96 10.42 0.92 13.48
C GLY A 96 10.89 0.69 12.04
N MET A 97 10.49 -0.43 11.42
CA MET A 97 10.88 -0.80 10.06
C MET A 97 9.91 -0.14 9.06
N GLY A 98 10.12 1.14 8.79
CA GLY A 98 9.54 1.79 7.62
C GLY A 98 10.36 1.50 6.37
N GLU A 99 9.70 1.16 5.27
CA GLU A 99 10.37 1.22 3.97
C GLU A 99 10.62 2.68 3.59
N VAL A 100 11.67 2.93 2.82
CA VAL A 100 12.04 4.26 2.31
C VAL A 100 10.87 4.94 1.55
N ASN A 101 9.91 4.14 1.07
CA ASN A 101 8.72 4.62 0.35
C ASN A 101 7.37 4.36 1.05
N LEU A 102 7.35 3.66 2.20
CA LEU A 102 6.15 3.46 3.02
C LEU A 102 6.56 3.37 4.50
N PRO A 103 6.48 4.47 5.27
CA PRO A 103 6.72 4.38 6.71
C PRO A 103 5.64 3.49 7.35
N SER A 104 6.06 2.42 8.02
CA SER A 104 5.18 1.63 8.88
C SER A 104 4.76 2.53 10.04
N ASN A 105 3.58 3.12 9.96
CA ASN A 105 3.02 3.98 10.98
C ASN A 105 1.73 3.36 11.52
N LEU A 106 1.20 3.92 12.61
CA LEU A 106 -0.01 3.41 13.25
C LEU A 106 -1.21 3.40 12.28
N GLN A 107 -1.25 4.31 11.30
CA GLN A 107 -2.32 4.35 10.30
C GLN A 107 -2.24 3.14 9.36
N SER A 108 -1.04 2.74 8.92
CA SER A 108 -0.83 1.53 8.11
C SER A 108 -1.30 0.27 8.84
N VAL A 109 -1.03 0.19 10.15
CA VAL A 109 -1.49 -0.91 11.01
C VAL A 109 -3.02 -0.96 11.10
N ILE A 110 -3.66 0.19 11.36
CA ILE A 110 -5.12 0.29 11.45
C ILE A 110 -5.75 -0.09 10.11
N ALA A 111 -5.19 0.39 9.00
CA ALA A 111 -5.67 0.07 7.65
C ALA A 111 -5.57 -1.44 7.37
N ALA A 112 -4.45 -2.08 7.71
CA ALA A 112 -4.27 -3.52 7.53
C ALA A 112 -5.22 -4.33 8.42
N ALA A 113 -5.40 -3.95 9.69
CA ALA A 113 -6.33 -4.61 10.60
C ALA A 113 -7.80 -4.48 10.15
N ALA A 114 -8.18 -3.31 9.63
CA ALA A 114 -9.52 -3.09 9.08
C ALA A 114 -9.75 -3.89 7.78
N LYS A 115 -8.74 -3.92 6.90
CA LYS A 115 -8.78 -4.71 5.65
C LYS A 115 -8.90 -6.21 5.92
N ALA A 116 -8.26 -6.70 6.98
CA ALA A 116 -8.35 -8.08 7.46
C ALA A 116 -9.61 -8.39 8.29
N GLY A 117 -10.53 -7.44 8.46
CA GLY A 117 -11.76 -7.62 9.23
C GLY A 117 -11.58 -7.78 10.74
N LEU A 118 -10.39 -7.48 11.28
CA LEU A 118 -10.10 -7.58 12.72
C LEU A 118 -10.71 -6.42 13.53
N ILE A 119 -10.88 -5.28 12.87
CA ILE A 119 -11.55 -4.09 13.42
C ILE A 119 -12.53 -3.55 12.38
N ALA A 120 -13.51 -2.76 12.83
CA ALA A 120 -14.37 -2.03 11.92
C ALA A 120 -13.56 -1.04 11.07
N GLN A 121 -14.00 -0.83 9.82
CA GLN A 121 -13.41 0.19 8.95
C GLN A 121 -13.49 1.57 9.64
N PRO A 122 -12.36 2.28 9.80
CA PRO A 122 -12.38 3.61 10.38
C PRO A 122 -13.19 4.54 9.47
N VAL A 123 -14.15 5.24 10.06
CA VAL A 123 -14.84 6.32 9.33
C VAL A 123 -13.87 7.48 9.22
N MET A 124 -13.64 7.95 7.99
CA MET A 124 -12.75 9.07 7.71
C MET A 124 -13.54 10.37 7.57
N GLU A 125 -12.93 11.47 7.97
CA GLU A 125 -13.43 12.83 7.79
C GLU A 125 -12.36 13.66 7.07
N ILE A 126 -12.80 14.48 6.12
CA ILE A 126 -11.94 15.39 5.38
C ILE A 126 -11.75 16.66 6.21
N HIS A 127 -10.50 17.07 6.34
CA HIS A 127 -10.10 18.32 6.97
C HIS A 127 -9.34 19.19 5.96
N SER A 128 -9.48 20.51 6.09
CA SER A 128 -8.64 21.48 5.39
C SER A 128 -7.74 22.17 6.41
N GLY A 129 -6.45 22.24 6.09
CA GLY A 129 -5.46 22.99 6.85
C GLY A 129 -4.71 23.94 5.91
N THR A 130 -4.17 25.00 6.46
CA THR A 130 -3.35 25.94 5.70
C THR A 130 -1.94 25.99 6.24
N PHE A 131 -0.97 26.09 5.33
CA PHE A 131 0.44 26.24 5.65
C PHE A 131 1.01 27.45 4.92
N THR A 132 1.67 28.34 5.66
CA THR A 132 2.26 29.56 5.09
C THR A 132 3.73 29.64 5.48
N LEU A 133 4.62 29.69 4.48
CA LEU A 133 6.03 30.03 4.70
C LEU A 133 6.21 31.55 4.67
N PRO A 134 7.13 32.12 5.47
CA PRO A 134 7.42 33.55 5.43
C PRO A 134 7.77 34.02 4.01
N GLY A 135 7.00 34.97 3.48
CA GLY A 135 7.21 35.52 2.13
C GLY A 135 6.61 34.68 0.99
N MET A 136 5.85 33.63 1.28
CA MET A 136 5.17 32.81 0.28
C MET A 136 3.64 32.85 0.44
N GLU A 137 2.93 32.45 -0.61
CA GLU A 137 1.47 32.27 -0.56
C GLU A 137 1.09 31.08 0.33
N SER A 138 -0.06 31.18 0.99
CA SER A 138 -0.61 30.11 1.80
C SER A 138 -0.99 28.92 0.93
N ILE A 139 -0.52 27.74 1.31
CA ILE A 139 -0.87 26.47 0.69
C ILE A 139 -2.05 25.91 1.47
N GLU A 140 -3.16 25.66 0.79
CA GLU A 140 -4.28 24.89 1.35
C GLU A 140 -4.04 23.40 1.10
N VAL A 141 -4.18 22.61 2.16
CA VAL A 141 -3.95 21.17 2.15
C VAL A 141 -5.18 20.48 2.70
N GLU A 142 -5.83 19.69 1.84
CA GLU A 142 -6.85 18.75 2.27
C GLU A 142 -6.18 17.46 2.76
N PHE A 143 -6.66 16.94 3.89
CA PHE A 143 -6.15 15.71 4.48
C PHE A 143 -7.26 14.94 5.16
N GLU A 144 -7.12 13.62 5.19
CA GLU A 144 -8.09 12.74 5.82
C GLU A 144 -7.62 12.32 7.21
N ALA A 145 -8.51 12.37 8.20
CA ALA A 145 -8.28 11.78 9.51
C ALA A 145 -9.50 10.98 9.95
N ARG A 146 -9.30 9.97 10.81
CA ARG A 146 -10.43 9.19 11.36
C ARG A 146 -11.34 10.07 12.21
N VAL A 147 -12.64 9.78 12.21
CA VAL A 147 -13.60 10.43 13.11
C VAL A 147 -13.16 10.21 14.56
N GLY A 148 -13.14 11.31 15.33
CA GLY A 148 -12.66 11.30 16.72
C GLY A 148 -11.14 11.20 16.86
N ALA A 149 -10.37 11.46 15.79
CA ALA A 149 -8.91 11.57 15.87
C ALA A 149 -8.49 12.64 16.89
N THR A 150 -7.44 12.34 17.66
CA THR A 150 -6.80 13.30 18.56
C THR A 150 -6.13 14.41 17.75
N ARG A 151 -5.72 15.47 18.45
CA ARG A 151 -4.98 16.56 17.81
C ARG A 151 -3.67 16.07 17.20
N GLU A 152 -2.91 15.23 17.90
CA GLU A 152 -1.64 14.71 17.36
C GLU A 152 -1.86 13.87 16.09
N GLU A 153 -2.94 13.08 16.04
CA GLU A 153 -3.28 12.29 14.85
C GLU A 153 -3.65 13.17 13.65
N LYS A 154 -4.38 14.27 13.89
CA LYS A 154 -4.72 15.26 12.85
C LYS A 154 -3.48 16.02 12.39
N ASP A 155 -2.61 16.43 13.30
CA ASP A 155 -1.35 17.11 12.99
C ASP A 155 -0.44 16.20 12.14
N LEU A 156 -0.35 14.91 12.48
CA LEU A 156 0.40 13.94 11.68
C LEU A 156 -0.20 13.75 10.28
N ALA A 157 -1.53 13.62 10.17
CA ALA A 157 -2.20 13.48 8.88
C ALA A 157 -2.00 14.71 7.99
N PHE A 158 -2.08 15.91 8.57
CA PHE A 158 -1.78 17.17 7.89
C PHE A 158 -0.33 17.23 7.40
N LEU A 159 0.65 16.87 8.22
CA LEU A 159 2.07 16.85 7.84
C LEU A 159 2.35 15.84 6.72
N ASN A 160 1.71 14.67 6.74
CA ASN A 160 1.83 13.68 5.68
C ASN A 160 1.23 14.19 4.36
N ALA A 161 0.05 14.80 4.40
CA ALA A 161 -0.58 15.40 3.23
C ALA A 161 0.26 16.57 2.70
N LEU A 162 0.78 17.42 3.59
CA LEU A 162 1.69 18.49 3.24
C LEU A 162 2.92 17.92 2.54
N ALA A 163 3.53 16.83 3.03
CA ALA A 163 4.70 16.20 2.40
C ALA A 163 4.40 15.60 1.02
N GLN A 164 3.16 15.22 0.72
CA GLN A 164 2.75 14.74 -0.61
C GLN A 164 2.53 15.90 -1.60
N VAL A 165 1.93 17.00 -1.13
CA VAL A 165 1.78 18.25 -1.90
C VAL A 165 3.15 18.90 -2.13
N ALA A 166 3.98 18.84 -1.10
CA ALA A 166 5.36 19.26 -1.08
C ALA A 166 6.28 18.17 -1.64
N ARG A 167 6.41 18.10 -2.96
CA ARG A 167 7.78 17.94 -3.52
C ARG A 167 8.61 19.20 -3.20
N VAL A 168 8.69 19.58 -1.92
CA VAL A 168 9.54 20.65 -1.44
C VAL A 168 10.95 20.11 -1.54
N ASP A 169 11.68 20.66 -2.50
CA ASP A 169 13.11 20.49 -2.65
C ASP A 169 13.78 20.94 -1.35
N TYR A 170 14.01 19.99 -0.43
CA TYR A 170 14.69 20.23 0.86
C TYR A 170 16.12 20.82 0.66
N LEU A 171 16.64 20.84 -0.58
CA LEU A 171 17.88 21.51 -0.96
C LEU A 171 17.80 23.05 -0.95
N ALA A 172 16.61 23.65 -1.02
CA ALA A 172 16.46 25.12 -1.07
C ALA A 172 16.56 25.79 0.32
N ILE A 173 16.47 25.04 1.42
CA ILE A 173 16.53 25.56 2.79
C ILE A 173 17.99 25.87 3.24
N GLY A 174 18.98 25.66 2.36
CA GLY A 174 20.41 25.88 2.65
C GLY A 174 20.97 27.28 2.31
N GLN A 175 20.23 28.15 1.63
CA GLN A 175 20.72 29.49 1.24
C GLN A 175 19.95 30.61 1.92
N ILE A 176 20.00 30.67 3.25
CA ILE A 176 19.83 31.94 3.95
C ILE A 176 21.22 32.56 4.05
N GLU A 177 21.55 33.42 3.09
CA GLU A 177 22.77 34.24 3.14
C GLU A 177 22.82 34.99 4.47
N LYS A 178 23.87 34.73 5.26
CA LYS A 178 24.27 35.62 6.34
C LYS A 178 24.56 37.00 5.75
N LYS A 179 23.66 37.95 5.94
CA LYS A 179 24.03 39.37 5.93
C LYS A 179 24.81 39.65 7.22
N GLU A 180 26.12 39.57 7.13
CA GLU A 180 26.99 40.20 8.12
C GLU A 180 26.81 41.72 8.02
N SER A 181 26.62 42.34 9.19
CA SER A 181 26.45 43.79 9.39
C SER A 181 27.80 44.46 9.58
#